data_AF-A0A832AJ93-F1
#
_entry.id   AF-A0A832AJ93-F1
#
_cell.length_a   1.000
_cell.length_b   1.000
_cell.length_c   1.000
_cell.angle_alpha   90.00
_cell.angle_beta   90.00
_cell.angle_gamma   90.00
#
_symmetry.space_group_name_H-M   'P 1'
#
loop_
_entity.id
_entity.type
_entity.pdbx_description
1 polymer ?
#
loop_
_entity_poly.entity_id
_entity_poly.type
_entity_poly.pdbx_seq_one_letter_code
_entity_poly.pdbx_strand_id
1 'polypeptide(L)'
;SSEVRDDNKVETAVTNYEINKTVEHIINSVGNIKRLSVAVLVDGAYRKTDAAGGSTAEPVYEPRSQEEIDRIAALVRNAVGFDNQRNDQIEVVNLAFDRTSMEFEQQKIDQVIQQEFYFDIGKKVLLVALAILAFLYLRKILKKFFGSLGRILPPASPTRAGQNISPYEGLPGEESREVPPIVPENRRPRLIDQMQTAAKGRPEEIAKVIKTMMIE
;
A
#
# COMPACT_ATOMS: atom_id res chain seq x y z
N SER A 1 -24.81 69.89 117.12
CA SER A 1 -24.84 68.55 116.50
C SER A 1 -25.56 68.64 115.18
N SER A 2 -24.88 68.38 114.07
CA SER A 2 -25.48 68.24 112.74
C SER A 2 -24.90 66.97 112.13
N GLU A 3 -25.77 65.97 111.95
CA GLU A 3 -25.46 64.62 111.51
C GLU A 3 -25.32 64.61 109.98
N VAL A 4 -24.15 64.23 109.46
CA VAL A 4 -23.93 64.06 108.03
C VAL A 4 -24.27 62.60 107.68
N ARG A 5 -25.37 62.40 106.95
CA ARG A 5 -25.68 61.13 106.30
C ARG A 5 -25.11 61.18 104.89
N ASP A 6 -24.13 60.34 104.61
CA ASP A 6 -23.60 60.16 103.26
C ASP A 6 -24.30 58.95 102.62
N ASP A 7 -25.06 59.21 101.56
CA ASP A 7 -25.90 58.25 100.87
C ASP A 7 -25.03 57.28 100.06
N ASN A 8 -25.08 56.00 100.42
CA ASN A 8 -24.30 54.96 99.76
C ASN A 8 -24.86 54.67 98.35
N LYS A 9 -24.29 55.31 97.32
CA LYS A 9 -24.71 55.17 95.92
C LYS A 9 -24.17 53.85 95.33
N VAL A 10 -25.07 52.89 95.11
CA VAL A 10 -24.75 51.63 94.42
C VAL A 10 -24.94 51.83 92.91
N GLU A 11 -23.85 51.81 92.14
CA GLU A 11 -23.90 51.77 90.68
C GLU A 11 -23.88 50.32 90.19
N THR A 12 -24.92 49.92 89.46
CA THR A 12 -24.97 48.60 88.82
C THR A 12 -24.67 48.76 87.34
N ALA A 13 -23.49 48.31 86.90
CA ALA A 13 -23.10 48.30 85.50
C ALA A 13 -23.32 46.89 84.90
N VAL A 14 -24.09 46.81 83.82
CA VAL A 14 -24.30 45.57 83.07
C VAL A 14 -23.45 45.65 81.80
N THR A 15 -22.40 44.83 81.71
CA THR A 15 -21.54 44.76 80.52
C THR A 15 -22.03 43.65 79.61
N ASN A 16 -22.56 44.03 78.44
CA ASN A 16 -22.91 43.08 77.40
C ASN A 16 -21.69 42.82 76.51
N TYR A 17 -21.36 41.54 76.31
CA TYR A 17 -20.33 41.12 75.38
C TYR A 17 -21.02 40.53 74.15
N GLU A 18 -20.77 41.12 72.98
CA GLU A 18 -21.18 40.53 71.72
C GLU A 18 -20.15 39.45 71.33
N ILE A 19 -20.60 38.19 71.30
CA ILE A 19 -19.77 37.08 70.84
C ILE A 19 -19.88 37.02 69.32
N ASN A 20 -18.75 37.25 68.64
CA ASN A 20 -18.68 37.09 67.19
C ASN A 20 -19.01 35.64 66.81
N LYS A 21 -20.08 35.44 66.03
CA LYS A 21 -20.48 34.14 65.49
C LYS A 21 -20.19 34.11 63.99
N THR A 22 -19.26 33.27 63.58
CA THR A 22 -19.06 32.94 62.16
C THR A 22 -19.90 31.72 61.82
N VAL A 23 -20.78 31.84 60.83
CA VAL A 23 -21.57 30.72 60.29
C VAL A 23 -21.07 30.44 58.89
N GLU A 24 -20.41 29.30 58.69
CA GLU A 24 -19.97 28.85 57.38
C GLU A 24 -20.99 27.89 56.77
N HIS A 25 -21.43 28.19 55.54
CA HIS A 25 -22.26 27.30 54.73
C HIS A 25 -21.39 26.62 53.68
N ILE A 26 -21.06 25.34 53.89
CA ILE A 26 -20.31 24.53 52.94
C ILE A 26 -21.30 23.82 52.01
N ILE A 27 -21.40 24.26 50.76
CA ILE A 27 -22.16 23.57 49.72
C ILE A 27 -21.21 22.60 49.01
N ASN A 28 -21.32 21.32 49.32
CA ASN A 28 -20.53 20.29 48.63
C ASN A 28 -21.15 19.98 47.27
N SER A 29 -20.35 20.02 46.20
CA SER A 29 -20.76 19.56 44.88
C SER A 29 -21.11 18.07 44.91
N VAL A 30 -22.19 17.69 44.23
CA VAL A 30 -22.55 16.28 44.05
C VAL A 30 -21.68 15.63 42.97
N GLY A 31 -21.31 14.35 43.15
CA GLY A 31 -20.54 13.60 42.14
C GLY A 31 -19.03 13.53 42.36
N ASN A 32 -18.51 13.84 43.55
CA ASN A 32 -17.09 13.65 43.87
C ASN A 32 -16.69 12.16 43.85
N ILE A 33 -15.51 11.88 43.33
CA ILE A 33 -14.93 10.53 43.33
C ILE A 33 -14.50 10.20 44.75
N LYS A 34 -15.03 9.12 45.33
CA LYS A 34 -14.66 8.67 46.68
C LYS A 34 -13.37 7.83 46.69
N ARG A 35 -13.18 7.00 45.66
CA ARG A 35 -12.04 6.09 45.50
C ARG A 35 -11.97 5.59 44.06
N LEU A 36 -10.76 5.45 43.52
CA LEU A 36 -10.46 4.77 42.26
C LEU A 36 -9.77 3.42 42.51
N SER A 37 -10.07 2.45 41.65
CA SER A 37 -9.41 1.14 41.65
C SER A 37 -9.14 0.74 40.20
N VAL A 38 -7.88 0.63 39.85
CA VAL A 38 -7.43 0.39 38.47
C VAL A 38 -6.51 -0.82 38.46
N ALA A 39 -6.84 -1.80 37.62
CA ALA A 39 -5.98 -2.95 37.33
C ALA A 39 -5.56 -2.90 35.87
N VAL A 40 -4.27 -3.02 35.62
CA VAL A 40 -3.69 -2.97 34.28
C VAL A 40 -2.90 -4.25 34.04
N LEU A 41 -3.32 -5.02 33.04
CA LEU A 41 -2.55 -6.14 32.54
C LEU A 41 -1.71 -5.69 31.36
N VAL A 42 -0.45 -6.12 31.37
CA VAL A 42 0.57 -5.72 30.40
C VAL A 42 1.13 -6.99 29.77
N ASP A 43 1.06 -7.08 28.43
CA ASP A 43 1.63 -8.20 27.69
C ASP A 43 3.16 -8.06 27.58
N GLY A 44 3.87 -9.15 27.32
CA GLY A 44 5.32 -9.14 27.12
C GLY A 44 5.77 -8.72 25.71
N ALA A 45 7.08 -8.81 25.49
CA ALA A 45 7.69 -8.73 24.17
C ALA A 45 7.77 -10.14 23.55
N TYR A 46 7.78 -10.19 22.22
CA TYR A 46 7.83 -11.44 21.46
C TYR A 46 8.96 -11.35 20.46
N ARG A 47 10.05 -12.09 20.70
CA ARG A 47 11.17 -12.14 19.76
C ARG A 47 10.93 -13.23 18.73
N LYS A 48 10.88 -12.83 17.46
CA LYS A 48 10.91 -13.78 16.34
C LYS A 48 12.29 -14.44 16.35
N THR A 49 12.30 -15.76 16.43
CA THR A 49 13.54 -16.52 16.26
C THR A 49 13.60 -16.96 14.81
N ASP A 50 14.71 -16.68 14.13
CA ASP A 50 14.96 -17.22 12.81
C ASP A 50 15.38 -18.68 13.02
N ALA A 51 14.49 -19.63 12.74
CA ALA A 51 14.91 -21.02 12.73
C ALA A 51 15.91 -21.20 11.58
N ALA A 52 17.07 -21.77 11.88
CA ALA A 52 18.02 -22.18 10.87
C ALA A 52 17.31 -23.13 9.88
N GLY A 53 17.09 -22.67 8.65
CA GLY A 53 16.37 -23.43 7.61
C GLY A 53 15.15 -22.74 6.99
N GLY A 54 14.85 -21.48 7.31
CA GLY A 54 13.83 -20.69 6.61
C GLY A 54 12.38 -21.02 7.01
N SER A 55 12.19 -21.75 8.11
CA SER A 55 10.87 -21.91 8.75
C SER A 55 10.73 -20.87 9.85
N THR A 56 9.61 -20.14 9.86
CA THR A 56 9.29 -19.17 10.92
C THR A 56 9.10 -19.93 12.23
N ALA A 57 10.03 -19.81 13.18
CA ALA A 57 9.83 -20.39 14.51
C ALA A 57 8.82 -19.56 15.29
N GLU A 58 8.12 -20.23 16.21
CA GLU A 58 7.17 -19.54 17.10
C GLU A 58 7.88 -18.45 17.90
N PRO A 59 7.23 -17.29 18.08
CA PRO A 59 7.81 -16.18 18.80
C PRO A 59 8.04 -16.56 20.26
N VAL A 60 9.27 -16.36 20.75
CA VAL A 60 9.60 -16.64 22.15
C VAL A 60 9.12 -15.46 23.01
N TYR A 61 8.31 -15.77 24.02
CA TYR A 61 7.81 -14.79 24.98
C TYR A 61 8.94 -14.29 25.89
N GLU A 62 9.00 -12.96 26.04
CA GLU A 62 9.90 -12.28 26.95
C GLU A 62 9.08 -11.37 27.87
N PRO A 63 9.06 -11.61 29.19
CA PRO A 63 8.40 -10.71 30.12
C PRO A 63 9.08 -9.34 30.12
N ARG A 64 8.29 -8.27 30.31
CA ARG A 64 8.85 -6.91 30.44
C ARG A 64 9.72 -6.76 31.68
N SER A 65 10.69 -5.85 31.61
CA SER A 65 11.55 -5.59 32.75
C SER A 65 10.77 -4.89 33.87
N GLN A 66 11.23 -5.02 35.12
CA GLN A 66 10.56 -4.37 36.25
C GLN A 66 10.58 -2.84 36.10
N GLU A 67 11.67 -2.29 35.56
CA GLU A 67 11.80 -0.85 35.31
C GLU A 67 10.77 -0.34 34.29
N GLU A 68 10.42 -1.14 33.28
CA GLU A 68 9.35 -0.79 32.33
C GLU A 68 7.98 -0.82 33.01
N ILE A 69 7.71 -1.83 33.84
CA ILE A 69 6.45 -1.94 34.59
C ILE A 69 6.29 -0.77 35.56
N ASP A 70 7.36 -0.36 36.25
CA ASP A 70 7.32 0.78 37.16
C ASP A 70 7.06 2.11 36.43
N ARG A 71 7.63 2.27 35.23
CA ARG A 71 7.34 3.43 34.35
C ARG A 71 5.88 3.43 33.90
N ILE A 72 5.36 2.29 33.48
CA ILE A 72 3.95 2.15 33.10
C ILE A 72 3.05 2.48 34.29
N ALA A 73 3.35 1.96 35.48
CA ALA A 73 2.60 2.27 36.68
C ALA A 73 2.61 3.77 37.00
N ALA A 74 3.76 4.45 36.90
CA ALA A 74 3.85 5.90 37.06
C ALA A 74 3.00 6.68 36.03
N LEU A 75 3.01 6.26 34.76
CA LEU A 75 2.19 6.87 33.72
C LEU A 75 0.70 6.71 34.01
N VAL A 76 0.27 5.51 34.41
CA VAL A 76 -1.13 5.24 34.76
C VAL A 76 -1.54 6.08 35.96
N ARG A 77 -0.73 6.15 37.03
CA ARG A 77 -1.00 7.00 38.22
C ARG A 77 -1.24 8.45 37.83
N ASN A 78 -0.40 9.00 36.96
CA ASN A 78 -0.53 10.38 36.49
C ASN A 78 -1.78 10.57 35.61
N ALA A 79 -2.04 9.63 34.70
CA ALA A 79 -3.16 9.71 33.76
C ALA A 79 -4.53 9.67 34.46
N VAL A 80 -4.66 8.87 35.53
CA VAL A 80 -5.93 8.74 36.27
C VAL A 80 -6.07 9.77 37.40
N GLY A 81 -5.04 10.57 37.67
CA GLY A 81 -5.02 11.52 38.78
C GLY A 81 -5.06 10.82 40.14
N PHE A 82 -4.21 9.80 40.32
CA PHE A 82 -4.09 9.01 41.55
C PHE A 82 -4.00 9.91 42.79
N ASP A 83 -4.84 9.62 43.78
CA ASP A 83 -4.88 10.35 45.03
C ASP A 83 -4.86 9.38 46.23
N ASN A 84 -3.78 9.49 47.02
CA ASN A 84 -3.62 8.67 48.22
C ASN A 84 -4.64 9.05 49.31
N GLN A 85 -5.12 10.29 49.37
CA GLN A 85 -6.13 10.72 50.36
C GLN A 85 -7.49 10.09 50.06
N ARG A 86 -7.80 9.84 48.79
CA ARG A 86 -8.99 9.08 48.36
C ARG A 86 -8.83 7.56 48.52
N ASN A 87 -7.66 7.09 48.99
CA ASN A 87 -7.30 5.68 49.06
C ASN A 87 -7.40 4.97 47.70
N ASP A 88 -6.98 5.66 46.63
CA ASP A 88 -6.94 5.08 45.29
C ASP A 88 -5.98 3.87 45.26
N GLN A 89 -6.27 2.88 44.41
CA GLN A 89 -5.47 1.66 44.25
C GLN A 89 -5.17 1.42 42.78
N ILE A 90 -3.90 1.16 42.47
CA ILE A 90 -3.44 0.90 41.10
C ILE A 90 -2.50 -0.29 41.12
N GLU A 91 -2.85 -1.32 40.38
CA GLU A 91 -2.08 -2.55 40.23
C GLU A 91 -1.73 -2.79 38.76
N VAL A 92 -0.46 -3.08 38.50
CA VAL A 92 0.04 -3.36 37.15
C VAL A 92 0.74 -4.71 37.17
N VAL A 93 0.29 -5.64 36.32
CA VAL A 93 0.79 -7.01 36.27
C VAL A 93 1.21 -7.36 34.85
N ASN A 94 2.40 -7.93 34.70
CA ASN A 94 2.88 -8.45 33.43
C ASN A 94 2.47 -9.92 33.26
N LEU A 95 1.65 -10.22 32.26
CA LEU A 95 1.15 -11.57 31.99
C LEU A 95 1.11 -11.81 30.48
N ALA A 96 1.56 -12.99 30.06
CA ALA A 96 1.53 -13.39 28.65
C ALA A 96 0.08 -13.56 28.19
N PHE A 97 -0.30 -12.86 27.12
CA PHE A 97 -1.65 -12.98 26.58
C PHE A 97 -1.79 -14.26 25.76
N ASP A 98 -2.99 -14.85 25.79
CA ASP A 98 -3.34 -15.94 24.89
C ASP A 98 -3.51 -15.38 23.46
N ARG A 99 -2.67 -15.85 22.55
CA ARG A 99 -2.64 -15.42 21.14
C ARG A 99 -3.12 -16.49 20.17
N THR A 100 -3.55 -17.65 20.66
CA THR A 100 -3.94 -18.80 19.83
C THR A 100 -5.04 -18.44 18.81
N SER A 101 -6.01 -17.62 19.22
CA SER A 101 -7.08 -17.15 18.33
C SER A 101 -6.56 -16.22 17.22
N MET A 102 -5.68 -15.27 17.57
CA MET A 102 -5.09 -14.33 16.62
C MET A 102 -4.18 -15.04 15.61
N GLU A 103 -3.41 -16.03 16.07
CA GLU A 103 -2.56 -16.85 15.20
C GLU A 103 -3.40 -17.68 14.24
N PHE A 104 -4.50 -18.26 14.71
CA PHE A 104 -5.43 -19.00 13.86
C PHE A 104 -6.11 -18.11 12.80
N GLU A 105 -6.50 -16.89 13.17
CA GLU A 105 -7.04 -15.90 12.23
C GLU A 105 -6.01 -15.48 11.19
N GLN A 106 -4.77 -15.20 11.62
CA GLN A 106 -3.68 -14.83 10.73
C GLN A 106 -3.36 -15.97 9.74
N GLN A 107 -3.30 -17.21 10.21
CA GLN A 107 -3.08 -18.38 9.34
C GLN A 107 -4.20 -18.54 8.31
N LYS A 108 -5.46 -18.28 8.68
CA LYS A 108 -6.58 -18.30 7.72
C LYS A 108 -6.45 -17.22 6.67
N ILE A 109 -6.08 -15.99 7.06
CA ILE A 109 -5.87 -14.89 6.12
C ILE A 109 -4.74 -15.25 5.14
N ASP A 110 -3.63 -15.76 5.66
CA ASP A 110 -2.48 -16.16 4.83
C ASP A 110 -2.85 -17.29 3.86
N GLN A 111 -3.67 -18.27 4.29
CA GLN A 111 -4.18 -19.33 3.42
C GLN A 111 -5.09 -18.78 2.30
N VAL A 112 -5.97 -17.83 2.61
CA VAL A 112 -6.84 -17.19 1.61
C VAL A 112 -6.00 -16.42 0.59
N ILE A 113 -5.03 -15.61 1.04
CA ILE A 113 -4.13 -14.86 0.16
C ILE A 113 -3.33 -15.81 -0.74
N GLN A 114 -2.79 -16.90 -0.20
CA GLN A 114 -2.08 -17.89 -1.01
C GLN A 114 -2.99 -18.55 -2.04
N GLN A 115 -4.21 -18.93 -1.66
CA GLN A 115 -5.17 -19.53 -2.58
C GLN A 115 -5.51 -18.58 -3.74
N GLU A 116 -5.75 -17.30 -3.44
CA GLU A 116 -6.00 -16.28 -4.47
C GLU A 116 -4.79 -16.10 -5.40
N PHE A 117 -3.59 -16.06 -4.85
CA PHE A 117 -2.34 -15.98 -5.63
C PHE A 117 -2.16 -17.16 -6.58
N TYR A 118 -2.31 -18.40 -6.08
CA TYR A 118 -2.20 -19.61 -6.91
C TYR A 118 -3.32 -19.69 -7.95
N PHE A 119 -4.54 -19.26 -7.61
CA PHE A 119 -5.66 -19.25 -8.53
C PHE A 119 -5.46 -18.23 -9.66
N ASP A 120 -4.95 -17.04 -9.35
CA ASP A 120 -4.62 -16.02 -10.35
C ASP A 120 -3.47 -16.47 -11.27
N ILE A 121 -2.41 -17.06 -10.71
CA ILE A 121 -1.32 -17.67 -11.50
C ILE A 121 -1.87 -18.79 -12.38
N GLY A 122 -2.69 -19.68 -11.83
CA GLY A 122 -3.29 -20.79 -12.56
C GLY A 122 -4.13 -20.32 -13.75
N LYS A 123 -4.95 -19.27 -13.57
CA LYS A 123 -5.71 -18.63 -14.65
C LYS A 123 -4.80 -18.06 -15.75
N LYS A 124 -3.73 -17.35 -15.37
CA LYS A 124 -2.78 -16.77 -16.32
C LYS A 124 -2.05 -17.86 -17.11
N VAL A 125 -1.57 -18.91 -16.43
CA VAL A 125 -0.91 -20.06 -17.06
C VAL A 125 -1.87 -20.77 -18.03
N LEU A 126 -3.14 -20.97 -17.63
CA LEU A 126 -4.16 -21.58 -18.48
C LEU A 126 -4.42 -20.75 -19.74
N LEU A 127 -4.55 -19.41 -19.61
CA LEU A 127 -4.72 -18.52 -20.76
C LEU A 127 -3.55 -18.59 -21.73
N VAL A 128 -2.31 -18.57 -21.21
CA VAL A 128 -1.10 -18.70 -22.04
C VAL A 128 -1.07 -20.06 -22.74
N ALA A 129 -1.39 -21.15 -22.03
CA ALA A 129 -1.45 -22.48 -22.62
C ALA A 129 -2.49 -22.58 -23.75
N LEU A 130 -3.68 -22.01 -23.55
CA LEU A 130 -4.73 -21.94 -24.59
C LEU A 130 -4.29 -21.08 -25.79
N ALA A 131 -3.61 -19.96 -25.55
CA ALA A 131 -3.08 -19.12 -26.63
C ALA A 131 -2.02 -19.86 -27.46
N ILE A 132 -1.12 -20.61 -26.81
CA ILE A 132 -0.13 -21.46 -27.49
C ILE A 132 -0.84 -22.54 -28.31
N LEU A 133 -1.86 -23.20 -27.74
CA LEU A 133 -2.61 -24.25 -28.44
C LEU A 133 -3.33 -23.70 -29.67
N ALA A 134 -3.99 -22.55 -29.54
CA ALA A 134 -4.65 -21.84 -30.63
C ALA A 134 -3.66 -21.42 -31.71
N PHE A 135 -2.49 -20.91 -31.33
CA PHE A 135 -1.40 -20.55 -32.26
C PHE A 135 -0.89 -21.77 -33.04
N LEU A 136 -0.65 -22.90 -32.37
CA LEU A 136 -0.22 -24.14 -33.02
C LEU A 136 -1.29 -24.68 -33.98
N TYR A 137 -2.56 -24.61 -33.58
CA TYR A 137 -3.69 -24.99 -34.43
C TYR A 137 -3.79 -24.11 -35.68
N LEU A 138 -3.70 -22.79 -35.52
CA LEU A 138 -3.72 -21.83 -36.63
C LEU A 138 -2.52 -22.06 -37.57
N ARG A 139 -1.32 -22.27 -37.02
CA ARG A 139 -0.12 -22.61 -37.82
C ARG A 139 -0.30 -23.90 -38.63
N LYS A 140 -0.93 -24.93 -38.06
CA LYS A 140 -1.22 -26.20 -38.76
C LYS A 140 -2.19 -25.98 -39.93
N ILE A 141 -3.19 -25.14 -39.75
CA ILE A 141 -4.18 -24.80 -40.78
C ILE A 141 -3.55 -23.97 -41.90
N LEU A 142 -2.79 -22.91 -41.58
CA LEU A 142 -2.11 -22.09 -42.58
C LEU A 142 -1.16 -22.93 -43.44
N LYS A 143 -0.37 -23.83 -42.84
CA LYS A 143 0.50 -24.74 -43.61
C LYS A 143 -0.28 -25.62 -44.59
N LYS A 144 -1.48 -26.11 -44.21
CA LYS A 144 -2.34 -26.89 -45.12
C LYS A 144 -2.87 -26.04 -46.28
N PHE A 145 -3.28 -24.79 -46.03
CA PHE A 145 -3.80 -23.90 -47.06
C PHE A 145 -2.69 -23.38 -48.01
N PHE A 146 -1.55 -22.94 -47.50
CA PHE A 146 -0.43 -22.47 -48.35
C PHE A 146 0.26 -23.60 -49.12
N GLY A 147 0.34 -24.82 -48.54
CA GLY A 147 0.83 -26.00 -49.25
C GLY A 147 -0.08 -26.44 -50.40
N SER A 148 -1.38 -26.14 -50.33
CA SER A 148 -2.33 -26.38 -51.43
C SER A 148 -2.22 -25.33 -52.55
N LEU A 149 -1.86 -24.08 -52.23
CA LEU A 149 -1.63 -23.03 -53.22
C LEU A 149 -0.28 -23.16 -53.95
N GLY A 150 0.75 -23.66 -53.27
CA GLY A 150 2.09 -23.87 -53.84
C GLY A 150 2.19 -24.98 -54.89
N ARG A 151 1.12 -25.77 -55.11
CA ARG A 151 1.05 -26.78 -56.19
C ARG A 151 0.60 -26.21 -57.54
N ILE A 152 0.29 -24.91 -57.62
CA ILE A 152 -0.16 -24.25 -58.86
C ILE A 152 1.00 -23.52 -59.58
N LEU A 153 2.20 -23.43 -58.99
CA LEU A 153 3.39 -22.91 -59.68
C LEU A 153 4.30 -24.04 -60.19
N PRO A 154 4.67 -24.07 -61.48
CA PRO A 154 5.56 -25.09 -62.04
C PRO A 154 7.02 -24.89 -61.57
N PRO A 155 7.82 -25.96 -61.42
CA PRO A 155 9.22 -25.85 -61.00
C PRO A 155 10.10 -25.30 -62.13
N ALA A 156 11.00 -24.38 -61.78
CA ALA A 156 12.03 -23.87 -62.68
C ALA A 156 13.04 -24.97 -63.06
N SER A 157 13.35 -25.08 -64.35
CA SER A 157 14.31 -26.03 -64.91
C SER A 157 15.76 -25.65 -64.55
N PRO A 158 16.67 -26.62 -64.30
CA PRO A 158 18.06 -26.31 -64.00
C PRO A 158 18.87 -26.04 -65.27
N THR A 159 19.48 -24.86 -65.36
CA THR A 159 20.49 -24.54 -66.38
C THR A 159 21.79 -25.29 -66.07
N ARG A 160 22.16 -26.18 -66.99
CA ARG A 160 23.38 -26.99 -67.00
C ARG A 160 24.61 -26.08 -67.14
N ALA A 161 25.57 -26.21 -66.23
CA ALA A 161 26.87 -25.54 -66.30
C ALA A 161 27.67 -26.09 -67.50
N GLY A 162 27.90 -25.24 -68.50
CA GLY A 162 28.75 -25.50 -69.66
C GLY A 162 30.12 -24.86 -69.47
N GLN A 163 31.17 -25.68 -69.60
CA GLN A 163 32.58 -25.36 -69.46
C GLN A 163 33.05 -24.33 -70.49
N ASN A 164 33.90 -23.41 -70.03
CA ASN A 164 34.66 -22.48 -70.87
C ASN A 164 35.98 -23.14 -71.30
N ILE A 165 36.23 -23.16 -72.61
CA ILE A 165 37.58 -23.18 -73.18
C ILE A 165 37.60 -22.22 -74.38
N SER A 166 38.46 -21.21 -74.26
CA SER A 166 38.85 -20.18 -75.24
C SER A 166 39.48 -20.80 -76.51
N PRO A 167 39.85 -20.06 -77.60
CA PRO A 167 39.96 -18.59 -77.69
C PRO A 167 39.50 -17.94 -79.03
N TYR A 168 39.19 -16.64 -78.99
CA TYR A 168 39.15 -15.77 -80.17
C TYR A 168 40.33 -14.80 -80.15
N GLU A 169 41.04 -14.74 -81.27
CA GLU A 169 42.04 -13.75 -81.64
C GLU A 169 41.44 -12.92 -82.79
N GLY A 170 41.49 -11.57 -82.68
CA GLY A 170 41.20 -10.65 -83.80
C GLY A 170 40.02 -9.70 -83.62
N LEU A 171 40.32 -8.47 -83.18
CA LEU A 171 39.55 -7.23 -83.40
C LEU A 171 39.84 -6.67 -84.82
N PRO A 172 39.20 -5.61 -85.35
CA PRO A 172 38.14 -4.75 -84.80
C PRO A 172 36.97 -4.46 -85.80
N GLY A 173 35.86 -3.92 -85.29
CA GLY A 173 34.78 -3.36 -86.11
C GLY A 173 33.86 -2.49 -85.25
N GLU A 174 33.96 -1.19 -85.47
CA GLU A 174 33.33 -0.10 -84.72
C GLU A 174 31.89 0.10 -85.21
N GLU A 175 30.89 0.03 -84.34
CA GLU A 175 29.58 0.65 -84.64
C GLU A 175 28.71 0.90 -83.39
N SER A 176 28.27 2.16 -83.30
CA SER A 176 27.01 2.68 -82.74
C SER A 176 26.56 2.30 -81.32
N ARG A 177 26.44 3.36 -80.51
CA ARG A 177 25.71 3.44 -79.24
C ARG A 177 24.24 3.07 -79.42
N GLU A 178 23.70 2.29 -78.49
CA GLU A 178 22.29 2.33 -78.12
C GLU A 178 22.15 2.09 -76.61
N VAL A 179 21.73 3.13 -75.88
CA VAL A 179 21.46 3.07 -74.44
C VAL A 179 19.98 2.70 -74.28
N PRO A 180 19.61 1.58 -73.61
CA PRO A 180 18.22 1.24 -73.40
C PRO A 180 17.54 2.18 -72.37
N PRO A 181 16.22 2.41 -72.50
CA PRO A 181 15.49 3.47 -71.81
C PRO A 181 15.29 3.22 -70.31
N ILE A 182 15.30 4.31 -69.54
CA ILE A 182 15.02 4.31 -68.11
C ILE A 182 13.52 4.10 -67.90
N VAL A 183 13.14 2.98 -67.28
CA VAL A 183 11.76 2.71 -66.87
C VAL A 183 11.40 3.65 -65.70
N PRO A 184 10.29 4.41 -65.76
CA PRO A 184 9.90 5.26 -64.64
C PRO A 184 9.45 4.38 -63.46
N GLU A 185 10.26 4.35 -62.41
CA GLU A 185 9.91 3.71 -61.15
C GLU A 185 8.78 4.49 -60.47
N ASN A 186 7.67 3.79 -60.25
CA ASN A 186 6.45 4.34 -59.65
C ASN A 186 6.73 4.76 -58.20
N ARG A 187 7.06 6.04 -57.98
CA ARG A 187 7.33 6.60 -56.65
C ARG A 187 6.07 6.56 -55.81
N ARG A 188 6.07 5.73 -54.76
CA ARG A 188 5.06 5.78 -53.69
C ARG A 188 5.11 7.14 -53.00
N PRO A 189 3.96 7.79 -52.76
CA PRO A 189 3.93 9.09 -52.10
C PRO A 189 4.45 8.96 -50.66
N ARG A 190 5.26 9.94 -50.24
CA ARG A 190 5.88 9.99 -48.92
C ARG A 190 4.81 10.23 -47.85
N LEU A 191 4.96 9.61 -46.68
CA LEU A 191 4.05 9.74 -45.53
C LEU A 191 3.80 11.19 -45.10
N ILE A 192 4.70 12.11 -45.47
CA ILE A 192 4.63 13.53 -45.17
C ILE A 192 3.40 14.19 -45.84
N ASP A 193 3.03 13.76 -47.06
CA ASP A 193 1.86 14.31 -47.77
C ASP A 193 0.52 13.83 -47.18
N GLN A 194 0.51 12.62 -46.61
CA GLN A 194 -0.69 12.07 -45.94
C GLN A 194 -0.95 12.76 -44.60
N MET A 195 0.10 13.16 -43.88
CA MET A 195 -0.03 13.92 -42.62
C MET A 195 -0.59 15.32 -42.88
N GLN A 196 -0.18 15.98 -43.97
CA GLN A 196 -0.64 17.33 -44.29
C GLN A 196 -2.11 17.36 -44.74
N THR A 197 -2.59 16.29 -45.38
CA THR A 197 -3.98 16.15 -45.80
C THR A 197 -4.91 15.77 -44.63
N ALA A 198 -4.43 14.94 -43.69
CA ALA A 198 -5.17 14.57 -42.49
C ALA A 198 -5.39 15.75 -41.53
N ALA A 199 -4.39 16.64 -41.39
CA ALA A 199 -4.46 17.82 -40.53
C ALA A 199 -5.55 18.83 -40.95
N LYS A 200 -5.95 18.84 -42.23
CA LYS A 200 -6.94 19.78 -42.76
C LYS A 200 -8.39 19.28 -42.64
N GLY A 201 -8.59 17.98 -42.39
CA GLY A 201 -9.90 17.34 -42.47
C GLY A 201 -10.58 17.01 -41.15
N ARG A 202 -9.82 16.85 -40.04
CA ARG A 202 -10.37 16.37 -38.75
C ARG A 202 -9.72 17.03 -37.52
N PRO A 203 -10.04 18.30 -37.22
CA PRO A 203 -9.51 18.99 -36.03
C PRO A 203 -9.97 18.33 -34.71
N GLU A 204 -11.08 17.61 -34.72
CA GLU A 204 -11.65 16.98 -33.51
C GLU A 204 -10.87 15.77 -33.01
N GLU A 205 -10.21 15.01 -33.90
CA GLU A 205 -9.39 13.85 -33.51
C GLU A 205 -8.12 14.29 -32.77
N ILE A 206 -7.55 15.46 -33.12
CA ILE A 206 -6.37 16.03 -32.45
C ILE A 206 -6.74 16.56 -31.05
N ALA A 207 -7.90 17.19 -30.90
CA ALA A 207 -8.39 17.66 -29.60
C ALA A 207 -8.58 16.51 -28.60
N LYS A 208 -8.98 15.32 -29.09
CA LYS A 208 -9.14 14.13 -28.24
C LYS A 208 -7.80 13.62 -27.70
N VAL A 209 -6.74 13.67 -28.51
CA VAL A 209 -5.38 13.26 -28.09
C VAL A 209 -4.78 14.27 -27.11
N ILE A 210 -4.96 15.58 -27.33
CA ILE A 210 -4.52 16.62 -26.39
C ILE A 210 -5.28 16.50 -25.06
N LYS A 211 -6.59 16.21 -25.08
CA LYS A 211 -7.38 16.00 -23.88
C LYS A 211 -6.92 14.78 -23.07
N THR A 212 -6.46 13.72 -23.72
CA THR A 212 -5.90 12.54 -23.03
C THR A 212 -4.56 12.83 -22.36
N MET A 213 -3.72 13.71 -22.92
CA MET A 213 -2.43 14.08 -22.31
C MET A 213 -2.54 15.18 -21.22
N MET A 214 -3.64 15.94 -21.17
CA MET A 214 -3.88 16.94 -20.11
C MET A 214 -4.61 16.37 -18.87
N ILE A 215 -4.93 15.08 -18.84
CA ILE A 215 -5.70 14.41 -17.76
C ILE A 215 -4.80 13.51 -16.88
N GLU A 216 -3.48 13.64 -16.99
CA GLU A 216 -2.52 13.03 -16.05
C GLU A 216 -1.83 14.10 -15.19
#